data_AF-A0A7Y0FT71-F1
#
_entry.id   AF-A0A7Y0FT71-F1
#
_cell.length_a   1.000
_cell.length_b   1.000
_cell.length_c   1.000
_cell.angle_alpha   90.00
_cell.angle_beta   90.00
_cell.angle_gamma   90.00
#
_symmetry.space_group_name_H-M   'P 1'
#
loop_
_entity.id
_entity.type
_entity.pdbx_description
1 polymer ?
#
loop_
_entity_poly.entity_id
_entity_poly.type
_entity_poly.pdbx_seq_one_letter_code
_entity_poly.pdbx_strand_id
1 'polypeptide(L)'
;MKTLQLFNAVLAKKTDSTPFISDTGFVIEADAVWAKDQIIKFYRKEKLNGNDLNKTFHKSWQKIKESTRIELFIEQLKHYISTYGSHFQDQIYIPDEILNVPNAKLVFKVIKAYSAEEMTEKCLSLLKSGIALNEQTINDLLSVLTKELNYTFTGAENIRNKEAIVKIADLYQVYPVNPVEFFRYVIYKTTDTTLLIKNEELIKAIKESKFNPSSLFEKYGLERLAQIFNRFKPLFLAYKKRSSKTINKISKLSKIHHQPLVSNPLNEATHTLLEKNDLHWLDHATPFALFKALSACYLRMYGQDTFVYRIRNGKSWVKTGKAGTVGEKNYDFIMNYLKSRFDLSGKKFYFPEHVEFGLPTSEKMFVGNIPAGTRFLGEKLAVGIYWEDGWGANDLDLSGLNIGGKTGWNAAYN
;
A
#
# COMPACT_ATOMS: atom_id res chain seq x y z
N MET A 1 18.51 -0.13 7.70
CA MET A 1 17.92 -0.79 8.90
C MET A 1 16.43 -0.89 8.68
N LYS A 2 15.85 -2.09 8.82
CA LYS A 2 14.42 -2.32 8.52
C LYS A 2 13.49 -1.67 9.53
N THR A 3 13.86 -1.68 10.82
CA THR A 3 13.09 -1.01 11.88
C THR A 3 12.97 0.51 11.64
N LEU A 4 14.02 1.16 11.13
CA LEU A 4 13.99 2.59 10.79
C LEU A 4 13.03 2.87 9.63
N GLN A 5 13.06 2.02 8.61
CA GLN A 5 12.18 2.14 7.45
C GLN A 5 10.70 1.93 7.84
N LEU A 6 10.43 0.91 8.68
CA LEU A 6 9.07 0.54 9.08
C LEU A 6 8.45 1.48 10.13
N PHE A 7 9.24 1.89 11.12
CA PHE A 7 8.71 2.53 12.33
C PHE A 7 9.39 3.85 12.69
N ASN A 8 10.37 4.29 11.91
CA ASN A 8 11.21 5.42 12.27
C ASN A 8 11.85 5.24 13.66
N ALA A 9 12.24 4.00 13.97
CA ALA A 9 12.73 3.59 15.29
C ALA A 9 13.80 2.50 15.21
N VAL A 10 14.53 2.33 16.31
CA VAL A 10 15.53 1.26 16.49
C VAL A 10 15.25 0.49 17.77
N LEU A 11 15.89 -0.67 17.92
CA LEU A 11 15.86 -1.39 19.19
C LEU A 11 16.60 -0.59 20.26
N ALA A 12 15.96 -0.43 21.41
CA ALA A 12 16.52 0.22 22.56
C ALA A 12 17.74 -0.56 23.06
N LYS A 13 18.85 0.16 23.27
CA LYS A 13 19.93 -0.31 24.12
C LYS A 13 20.10 0.73 25.20
N LYS A 14 19.93 0.32 26.46
CA LYS A 14 20.13 1.20 27.61
C LYS A 14 21.54 1.77 27.54
N THR A 15 21.63 3.08 27.42
CA THR A 15 22.90 3.80 27.44
C THR A 15 22.75 5.03 28.31
N ASP A 16 23.82 5.43 29.01
CA ASP A 16 23.86 6.71 29.75
C ASP A 16 24.03 7.92 28.82
N SER A 17 23.69 7.76 27.53
CA SER A 17 23.88 8.79 26.51
C SER A 17 22.72 9.79 26.54
N THR A 18 23.02 11.06 26.34
CA THR A 18 21.98 12.08 26.16
C THR A 18 21.39 12.00 24.74
N PRO A 19 20.12 12.41 24.55
CA PRO A 19 19.53 12.48 23.21
C PRO A 19 20.38 13.32 22.24
N PHE A 20 20.54 12.84 21.01
CA PHE A 20 21.29 13.55 19.98
C PHE A 20 20.36 14.42 19.13
N ILE A 21 20.65 15.72 19.05
CA ILE A 21 19.96 16.66 18.18
C ILE A 21 20.85 16.93 16.98
N SER A 22 20.35 16.64 15.77
CA SER A 22 21.07 16.87 14.53
C SER A 22 20.74 18.22 13.93
N ASP A 23 21.76 18.87 13.37
CA ASP A 23 21.62 20.09 12.55
C ASP A 23 20.82 19.83 11.26
N THR A 24 20.65 18.57 10.87
CA THR A 24 19.91 18.15 9.67
C THR A 24 18.45 17.75 9.96
N GLY A 25 17.90 18.17 11.10
CA GLY A 25 16.46 18.06 11.40
C GLY A 25 16.00 16.68 11.88
N PHE A 26 16.79 15.99 12.70
CA PHE A 26 16.32 14.81 13.44
C PHE A 26 16.82 14.80 14.88
N VAL A 27 16.01 14.23 15.76
CA VAL A 27 16.34 14.01 17.18
C VAL A 27 16.37 12.52 17.41
N ILE A 28 17.45 12.00 17.99
CA ILE A 28 17.62 10.58 18.32
C ILE A 28 17.48 10.45 19.84
N GLU A 29 16.52 9.66 20.31
CA GLU A 29 16.36 9.36 21.73
C GLU A 29 17.62 8.70 22.31
N ALA A 30 17.86 8.87 23.61
CA ALA A 30 19.03 8.37 24.33
C ALA A 30 19.36 6.90 23.99
N ASP A 31 18.39 6.01 24.16
CA ASP A 31 18.55 4.57 23.93
C ASP A 31 18.63 4.16 22.45
N ALA A 32 18.56 5.13 21.52
CA ALA A 32 18.77 4.96 20.09
C ALA A 32 20.13 5.52 19.62
N VAL A 33 20.86 6.25 20.46
CA VAL A 33 22.14 6.91 20.10
C VAL A 33 23.20 5.91 19.66
N TRP A 34 23.19 4.69 20.19
CA TRP A 34 24.10 3.62 19.75
C TRP A 34 24.03 3.35 18.24
N ALA A 35 22.88 3.63 17.59
CA ALA A 35 22.67 3.43 16.15
C ALA A 35 22.84 4.73 15.34
N LYS A 36 23.36 5.81 15.94
CA LYS A 36 23.46 7.15 15.34
C LYS A 36 24.03 7.14 13.93
N ASP A 37 25.19 6.52 13.69
CA ASP A 37 25.84 6.55 12.38
C ASP A 37 25.01 5.84 11.31
N GLN A 38 24.32 4.75 11.69
CA GLN A 38 23.43 4.02 10.80
C GLN A 38 22.16 4.82 10.49
N ILE A 39 21.61 5.53 11.49
CA ILE A 39 20.47 6.44 11.33
C ILE A 39 20.83 7.58 10.36
N ILE A 40 21.98 8.23 10.58
CA ILE A 40 22.46 9.32 9.73
C ILE A 40 22.67 8.83 8.30
N LYS A 41 23.35 7.69 8.12
CA LYS A 41 23.60 7.10 6.80
C LYS A 41 22.30 6.72 6.09
N PHE A 42 21.32 6.18 6.81
CA PHE A 42 20.01 5.85 6.27
C PHE A 42 19.31 7.10 5.72
N TYR A 43 19.21 8.17 6.53
CA TYR A 43 18.55 9.40 6.09
C TYR A 43 19.29 10.18 5.01
N ARG A 44 20.63 10.09 4.98
CA ARG A 44 21.43 10.65 3.87
C ARG A 44 21.14 9.95 2.54
N LYS A 45 20.73 8.68 2.56
CA LYS A 45 20.36 7.93 1.36
C LYS A 45 18.91 8.21 0.92
N GLU A 46 17.99 8.32 1.87
CA GLU A 46 16.56 8.46 1.61
C GLU A 46 16.13 9.90 1.28
N LYS A 47 16.91 10.90 1.69
CA LYS A 47 16.62 12.31 1.42
C LYS A 47 17.47 12.83 0.27
N LEU A 48 16.82 13.52 -0.66
CA LEU A 48 17.50 14.48 -1.52
C LEU A 48 18.14 15.55 -0.62
N ASN A 49 19.43 15.79 -0.77
CA ASN A 49 20.09 16.90 -0.07
C ASN A 49 19.70 18.24 -0.71
N GLY A 50 20.06 19.36 -0.07
CA GLY A 50 19.76 20.70 -0.62
C GLY A 50 20.29 20.87 -2.05
N ASN A 51 21.48 20.33 -2.35
CA ASN A 51 22.04 20.38 -3.70
C ASN A 51 21.25 19.51 -4.69
N ASP A 52 20.69 18.37 -4.27
CA ASP A 52 19.84 17.51 -5.10
C ASP A 52 18.48 18.14 -5.40
N LEU A 53 17.85 18.78 -4.42
CA LEU A 53 16.62 19.56 -4.62
C LEU A 53 16.88 20.79 -5.50
N ASN A 54 18.11 21.31 -5.46
CA ASN A 54 18.58 22.39 -6.30
C ASN A 54 19.06 21.91 -7.68
N LYS A 55 18.79 20.67 -8.12
CA LYS A 55 19.03 20.24 -9.51
C LYS A 55 17.95 20.69 -10.50
N THR A 56 17.12 21.66 -10.12
CA THR A 56 16.21 22.33 -11.04
C THR A 56 16.97 23.25 -11.99
N PHE A 57 16.34 23.56 -13.13
CA PHE A 57 16.93 24.40 -14.18
C PHE A 57 17.31 25.79 -13.66
N HIS A 58 16.40 26.43 -12.90
CA HIS A 58 16.71 27.60 -12.08
C HIS A 58 16.66 27.22 -10.59
N LYS A 59 17.56 27.79 -9.79
CA LYS A 59 17.76 27.46 -8.38
C LYS A 59 16.79 28.20 -7.47
N SER A 60 16.11 29.25 -7.93
CA SER A 60 15.09 29.94 -7.14
C SER A 60 13.92 30.48 -7.98
N TRP A 61 12.74 30.55 -7.37
CA TRP A 61 11.57 31.21 -7.96
C TRP A 61 11.74 32.72 -8.10
N GLN A 62 12.57 33.31 -7.24
CA GLN A 62 12.89 34.73 -7.29
C GLN A 62 13.63 35.08 -8.58
N LYS A 63 14.62 34.27 -8.98
CA LYS A 63 15.31 34.40 -10.27
C LYS A 63 14.33 34.34 -11.44
N ILE A 64 13.38 33.40 -11.43
CA ILE A 64 12.36 33.30 -12.49
C ILE A 64 11.47 34.55 -12.54
N LYS A 65 11.08 35.06 -11.37
CA LYS A 65 10.20 36.24 -11.24
C LYS A 65 10.89 37.53 -11.67
N GLU A 66 12.17 37.68 -11.37
CA GLU A 66 12.95 38.90 -11.58
C GLU A 66 13.65 38.92 -12.95
N SER A 67 13.87 37.76 -13.57
CA SER A 67 14.45 37.68 -14.92
C SER A 67 13.44 38.13 -15.99
N THR A 68 13.96 38.75 -17.03
CA THR A 68 13.18 39.07 -18.22
C THR A 68 12.84 37.82 -19.01
N ARG A 69 11.79 37.89 -19.84
CA ARG A 69 11.40 36.78 -20.72
C ARG A 69 12.50 36.41 -21.71
N ILE A 70 13.29 37.38 -22.17
CA ILE A 70 14.39 37.15 -23.11
C ILE A 70 15.53 36.39 -22.42
N GLU A 71 15.88 36.74 -21.19
CA GLU A 71 16.92 36.02 -20.43
C GLU A 71 16.55 34.56 -20.19
N LEU A 72 15.34 34.30 -19.70
CA LEU A 72 14.84 32.94 -19.47
C LEU A 72 14.80 32.14 -20.78
N PHE A 73 14.42 32.78 -21.89
CA PHE A 73 14.39 32.15 -23.21
C PHE A 73 15.79 31.80 -23.74
N ILE A 74 16.77 32.69 -23.55
CA ILE A 74 18.18 32.43 -23.93
C ILE A 74 18.76 31.30 -23.06
N GLU A 75 18.50 31.32 -21.76
CA GLU A 75 18.91 30.25 -20.84
C GLU A 75 18.32 28.90 -21.29
N GLN A 76 17.03 28.86 -21.62
CA GLN A 76 16.35 27.68 -22.14
C GLN A 76 16.92 27.19 -23.48
N LEU A 77 17.21 28.09 -24.43
CA LEU A 77 17.83 27.74 -25.71
C LEU A 77 19.22 27.13 -25.52
N LYS A 78 20.05 27.73 -24.66
CA LYS A 78 21.39 27.20 -24.34
C LYS A 78 21.29 25.80 -23.74
N HIS A 79 20.33 25.58 -22.85
CA HIS A 79 20.06 24.26 -22.29
C HIS A 79 19.68 23.25 -23.38
N TYR A 80 18.70 23.60 -24.21
CA TYR A 80 18.20 22.74 -25.28
C TYR A 80 19.29 22.37 -26.30
N ILE A 81 20.14 23.32 -26.69
CA ILE A 81 21.29 23.07 -27.56
C ILE A 81 22.30 22.15 -26.86
N SER A 82 22.59 22.38 -25.58
CA SER A 82 23.55 21.55 -24.83
C SER A 82 23.06 20.12 -24.56
N THR A 83 21.75 19.88 -24.57
CA THR A 83 21.15 18.55 -24.37
C THR A 83 20.81 17.88 -25.71
N TYR A 84 19.79 18.35 -26.40
CA TYR A 84 19.31 17.74 -27.64
C TYR A 84 20.28 17.91 -28.80
N GLY A 85 20.98 19.05 -28.86
CA GLY A 85 21.99 19.30 -29.90
C GLY A 85 23.23 18.40 -29.78
N SER A 86 23.50 17.84 -28.60
CA SER A 86 24.59 16.88 -28.35
C SER A 86 24.12 15.43 -28.25
N HIS A 87 22.82 15.15 -28.46
CA HIS A 87 22.21 13.86 -28.14
C HIS A 87 22.51 13.38 -26.71
N PHE A 88 22.55 14.30 -25.75
CA PHE A 88 22.82 14.04 -24.33
C PHE A 88 24.21 13.44 -24.04
N GLN A 89 25.18 13.65 -24.93
CA GLN A 89 26.56 13.17 -24.75
C GLN A 89 27.47 14.18 -24.04
N ASP A 90 27.17 15.48 -24.18
CA ASP A 90 28.02 16.55 -23.67
C ASP A 90 27.57 17.11 -22.32
N GLN A 91 28.39 17.99 -21.72
CA GLN A 91 28.02 18.70 -20.50
C GLN A 91 26.78 19.56 -20.71
N ILE A 92 25.76 19.28 -19.88
CA ILE A 92 24.50 20.00 -19.88
C ILE A 92 24.71 21.39 -19.30
N TYR A 93 24.27 22.42 -20.03
CA TYR A 93 24.21 23.78 -19.52
C TYR A 93 23.11 23.90 -18.48
N ILE A 94 23.49 24.26 -17.26
CA ILE A 94 22.59 24.64 -16.16
C ILE A 94 23.03 26.02 -15.67
N PRO A 95 22.12 27.01 -15.59
CA PRO A 95 22.41 28.31 -15.00
C PRO A 95 23.08 28.20 -13.63
N ASP A 96 24.21 28.90 -13.47
CA ASP A 96 24.93 29.00 -12.21
C ASP A 96 24.22 30.04 -11.32
N GLU A 97 23.46 29.56 -10.33
CA GLU A 97 22.65 30.39 -9.45
C GLU A 97 22.79 29.91 -8.00
N ILE A 98 22.65 30.84 -7.05
CA ILE A 98 22.75 30.57 -5.62
C ILE A 98 21.35 30.60 -5.02
N LEU A 99 20.90 29.50 -4.41
CA LEU A 99 19.62 29.47 -3.68
C LEU A 99 19.82 29.95 -2.24
N ASN A 100 19.22 31.10 -1.91
CA ASN A 100 19.03 31.53 -0.53
C ASN A 100 17.71 30.98 0.01
N VAL A 101 17.80 29.94 0.85
CA VAL A 101 16.61 29.36 1.50
C VAL A 101 16.24 30.23 2.70
N PRO A 102 15.03 30.80 2.78
CA PRO A 102 14.61 31.59 3.95
C PRO A 102 14.61 30.72 5.22
N ASN A 103 14.76 31.36 6.39
CA ASN A 103 14.72 30.72 7.71
C ASN A 103 13.41 29.91 7.89
N ALA A 104 13.45 28.63 7.52
CA ALA A 104 12.36 27.70 7.69
C ALA A 104 12.32 27.22 9.14
N LYS A 105 11.11 27.05 9.70
CA LYS A 105 10.94 26.37 10.98
C LYS A 105 11.51 24.95 10.86
N LEU A 106 12.50 24.63 11.70
CA LEU A 106 13.10 23.31 11.78
C LEU A 106 12.03 22.30 12.24
N VAL A 107 11.62 21.42 11.33
CA VAL A 107 10.80 20.26 11.66
C VAL A 107 11.75 19.11 12.00
N PHE A 108 11.81 18.76 13.29
CA PHE A 108 12.62 17.63 13.73
C PHE A 108 11.85 16.32 13.59
N LYS A 109 12.46 15.34 12.91
CA LYS A 109 12.00 13.95 12.95
C LYS A 109 12.56 13.26 14.18
N VAL A 110 11.71 12.78 15.09
CA VAL A 110 12.15 12.06 16.30
C VAL A 110 12.32 10.59 15.97
N ILE A 111 13.51 10.03 16.25
CA ILE A 111 13.84 8.62 16.09
C ILE A 111 13.72 7.95 17.46
N LYS A 112 12.78 7.01 17.56
CA LYS A 112 12.47 6.36 18.83
C LYS A 112 13.32 5.14 19.10
N ALA A 113 13.49 4.83 20.38
CA ALA A 113 14.02 3.56 20.86
C ALA A 113 12.87 2.71 21.41
N TYR A 114 12.71 1.47 20.94
CA TYR A 114 11.70 0.55 21.45
C TYR A 114 12.34 -0.71 22.02
N SER A 115 11.77 -1.24 23.10
CA SER A 115 12.15 -2.56 23.60
C SER A 115 11.88 -3.65 22.55
N ALA A 116 12.48 -4.83 22.74
CA ALA A 116 12.24 -5.96 21.85
C ALA A 116 10.76 -6.38 21.85
N GLU A 117 10.11 -6.31 23.01
CA GLU A 117 8.69 -6.62 23.22
C GLU A 117 7.81 -5.60 22.49
N GLU A 118 8.07 -4.30 22.68
CA GLU A 118 7.33 -3.22 22.02
C GLU A 118 7.48 -3.30 20.49
N MET A 119 8.70 -3.57 20.00
CA MET A 119 8.96 -3.73 18.57
C MET A 119 8.25 -4.97 18.00
N THR A 120 8.25 -6.07 18.74
CA THR A 120 7.51 -7.29 18.38
C THR A 120 6.03 -7.00 18.26
N GLU A 121 5.43 -6.34 19.27
CA GLU A 121 4.03 -5.98 19.26
C GLU A 121 3.68 -5.05 18.09
N LYS A 122 4.53 -4.05 17.80
CA LYS A 122 4.35 -3.17 16.63
C LYS A 122 4.37 -3.95 15.33
N CYS A 123 5.35 -4.83 15.12
CA CYS A 123 5.41 -5.66 13.92
C CYS A 123 4.16 -6.55 13.77
N LEU A 124 3.78 -7.21 14.86
CA LEU A 124 2.61 -8.09 14.90
C LEU A 124 1.30 -7.31 14.69
N SER A 125 1.16 -6.10 15.25
CA SER A 125 -0.03 -5.26 15.09
C SER A 125 -0.27 -4.88 13.62
N LEU A 126 0.79 -4.59 12.84
CA LEU A 126 0.67 -4.34 11.40
C LEU A 126 0.16 -5.58 10.67
N LEU A 127 0.69 -6.77 10.98
CA LEU A 127 0.25 -8.04 10.38
C LEU A 127 -1.20 -8.40 10.77
N LYS A 128 -1.64 -8.01 11.98
CA LYS A 128 -3.00 -8.22 12.49
C LYS A 128 -4.01 -7.16 12.04
N SER A 129 -3.55 -5.98 11.59
CA SER A 129 -4.41 -4.83 11.25
C SER A 129 -5.44 -5.12 10.16
N GLY A 130 -5.16 -6.12 9.31
CA GLY A 130 -5.98 -6.44 8.13
C GLY A 130 -5.81 -5.45 6.97
N ILE A 131 -4.87 -4.50 7.07
CA ILE A 131 -4.48 -3.68 5.93
C ILE A 131 -3.80 -4.56 4.88
N ALA A 132 -4.07 -4.28 3.60
CA ALA A 132 -3.30 -4.87 2.51
C ALA A 132 -1.93 -4.18 2.45
N LEU A 133 -0.93 -4.86 3.01
CA LEU A 133 0.46 -4.44 2.99
C LEU A 133 1.10 -4.70 1.62
N ASN A 134 2.13 -3.93 1.29
CA ASN A 134 3.00 -4.22 0.17
C ASN A 134 3.96 -5.39 0.51
N GLU A 135 4.50 -6.04 -0.52
CA GLU A 135 5.32 -7.25 -0.32
C GLU A 135 6.63 -6.95 0.44
N GLN A 136 7.26 -5.81 0.14
CA GLN A 136 8.51 -5.41 0.78
C GLN A 136 8.32 -5.20 2.29
N THR A 137 7.26 -4.49 2.68
CA THR A 137 6.86 -4.28 4.08
C THR A 137 6.65 -5.61 4.78
N ILE A 138 5.96 -6.58 4.14
CA ILE A 138 5.79 -7.93 4.72
C ILE A 138 7.14 -8.62 4.92
N ASN A 139 8.00 -8.63 3.89
CA ASN A 139 9.33 -9.24 3.98
C ASN A 139 10.19 -8.60 5.08
N ASP A 140 10.08 -7.29 5.25
CA ASP A 140 10.81 -6.57 6.27
C ASP A 140 10.28 -6.85 7.67
N LEU A 141 8.96 -6.90 7.85
CA LEU A 141 8.34 -7.30 9.12
C LEU A 141 8.76 -8.72 9.54
N LEU A 142 8.70 -9.69 8.61
CA LEU A 142 9.10 -11.08 8.91
C LEU A 142 10.60 -11.17 9.22
N SER A 143 11.42 -10.40 8.50
CA SER A 143 12.86 -10.34 8.74
C SER A 143 13.20 -9.75 10.11
N VAL A 144 12.53 -8.65 10.51
CA VAL A 144 12.73 -8.04 11.83
C VAL A 144 12.30 -9.02 12.93
N LEU A 145 11.09 -9.58 12.81
CA LEU A 145 10.56 -10.54 13.77
C LEU A 145 11.50 -11.75 13.95
N THR A 146 11.93 -12.38 12.86
CA THR A 146 12.65 -13.67 12.96
C THR A 146 14.16 -13.53 13.09
N LYS A 147 14.79 -12.57 12.40
CA LYS A 147 16.26 -12.43 12.38
C LYS A 147 16.79 -11.47 13.43
N GLU A 148 16.02 -10.45 13.80
CA GLU A 148 16.45 -9.43 14.76
C GLU A 148 15.87 -9.69 16.15
N LEU A 149 14.61 -10.13 16.23
CA LEU A 149 13.88 -10.35 17.49
C LEU A 149 13.79 -11.83 17.91
N ASN A 150 14.27 -12.76 17.08
CA ASN A 150 14.18 -14.21 17.31
C ASN A 150 12.74 -14.71 17.62
N TYR A 151 11.74 -14.00 17.09
CA TYR A 151 10.34 -14.35 17.27
C TYR A 151 9.99 -15.64 16.52
N THR A 152 9.32 -16.56 17.20
CA THR A 152 8.85 -17.82 16.61
C THR A 152 7.34 -17.77 16.44
N PHE A 153 6.88 -17.94 15.20
CA PHE A 153 5.46 -18.01 14.89
C PHE A 153 4.85 -19.32 15.42
N THR A 154 3.67 -19.20 16.00
CA THR A 154 2.87 -20.28 16.59
C THR A 154 1.63 -20.59 15.77
N GLY A 155 1.16 -19.63 14.96
CA GLY A 155 -0.09 -19.71 14.22
C GLY A 155 -1.30 -19.18 14.99
N ALA A 156 -1.12 -18.82 16.27
CA ALA A 156 -2.16 -18.27 17.15
C ALA A 156 -2.20 -16.74 17.14
N GLU A 157 -1.35 -16.07 16.36
CA GLU A 157 -1.21 -14.60 16.36
C GLU A 157 -2.43 -13.88 15.77
N ASN A 158 -3.36 -14.59 15.12
CA ASN A 158 -4.52 -14.00 14.44
C ASN A 158 -4.11 -12.99 13.34
N ILE A 159 -3.07 -13.32 12.57
CA ILE A 159 -2.63 -12.52 11.43
C ILE A 159 -3.76 -12.47 10.40
N ARG A 160 -4.09 -11.25 9.95
CA ARG A 160 -5.18 -10.99 9.01
C ARG A 160 -4.69 -10.72 7.58
N ASN A 161 -3.42 -10.32 7.43
CA ASN A 161 -2.85 -10.07 6.11
C ASN A 161 -2.62 -11.40 5.35
N LYS A 162 -3.31 -11.57 4.21
CA LYS A 162 -3.34 -12.81 3.42
C LYS A 162 -1.98 -13.20 2.83
N GLU A 163 -1.22 -12.22 2.35
CA GLU A 163 0.11 -12.45 1.76
C GLU A 163 1.11 -12.87 2.86
N ALA A 164 1.03 -12.25 4.04
CA ALA A 164 1.85 -12.62 5.19
C ALA A 164 1.55 -14.05 5.68
N ILE A 165 0.27 -14.45 5.77
CA ILE A 165 -0.12 -15.82 6.15
C ILE A 165 0.55 -16.85 5.23
N VAL A 166 0.52 -16.60 3.91
CA VAL A 166 1.11 -17.50 2.92
C VAL A 166 2.64 -17.58 3.10
N LYS A 167 3.32 -16.44 3.25
CA LYS A 167 4.77 -16.41 3.47
C LYS A 167 5.18 -17.08 4.78
N ILE A 168 4.41 -16.91 5.85
CA ILE A 168 4.67 -17.57 7.14
C ILE A 168 4.51 -19.08 7.03
N ALA A 169 3.47 -19.55 6.34
CA ALA A 169 3.26 -20.97 6.09
C ALA A 169 4.39 -21.58 5.24
N ASP A 170 4.90 -20.85 4.25
CA ASP A 170 5.98 -21.33 3.37
C ASP A 170 7.34 -21.34 4.08
N LEU A 171 7.71 -20.25 4.74
CA LEU A 171 9.04 -20.08 5.36
C LEU A 171 9.18 -20.83 6.68
N TYR A 172 8.12 -20.87 7.49
CA TYR A 172 8.20 -21.36 8.87
C TYR A 172 7.35 -22.61 9.12
N GLN A 173 6.63 -23.11 8.09
CA GLN A 173 5.76 -24.29 8.19
C GLN A 173 4.66 -24.17 9.26
N VAL A 174 4.25 -22.93 9.56
CA VAL A 174 3.15 -22.58 10.47
C VAL A 174 1.90 -22.33 9.65
N TYR A 175 0.98 -23.30 9.63
CA TYR A 175 -0.20 -23.24 8.78
C TYR A 175 -1.37 -22.47 9.44
N PRO A 176 -2.14 -21.68 8.66
CA PRO A 176 -3.26 -20.93 9.20
C PRO A 176 -4.42 -21.85 9.63
N VAL A 177 -5.13 -21.47 10.68
CA VAL A 177 -6.34 -22.20 11.13
C VAL A 177 -7.49 -22.11 10.12
N ASN A 178 -7.53 -21.06 9.30
CA ASN A 178 -8.58 -20.88 8.31
C ASN A 178 -8.32 -21.77 7.06
N PRO A 179 -9.22 -22.70 6.70
CA PRO A 179 -9.02 -23.59 5.56
C PRO A 179 -8.92 -22.86 4.22
N VAL A 180 -9.54 -21.68 4.07
CA VAL A 180 -9.42 -20.86 2.85
C VAL A 180 -8.01 -20.30 2.70
N GLU A 181 -7.41 -19.80 3.77
CA GLU A 181 -6.05 -19.25 3.73
C GLU A 181 -5.00 -20.37 3.61
N PHE A 182 -5.25 -21.54 4.20
CA PHE A 182 -4.42 -22.71 3.93
C PHE A 182 -4.50 -23.13 2.45
N PHE A 183 -5.69 -23.15 1.86
CA PHE A 183 -5.83 -23.47 0.45
C PHE A 183 -5.16 -22.42 -0.45
N ARG A 184 -5.19 -21.13 -0.07
CA ARG A 184 -4.40 -20.07 -0.72
C ARG A 184 -2.90 -20.36 -0.68
N TYR A 185 -2.38 -20.84 0.45
CA TYR A 185 -0.98 -21.29 0.55
C TYR A 185 -0.69 -22.45 -0.42
N VAL A 186 -1.57 -23.44 -0.54
CA VAL A 186 -1.40 -24.54 -1.50
C VAL A 186 -1.40 -24.03 -2.95
N ILE A 187 -2.26 -23.06 -3.29
CA ILE A 187 -2.22 -22.39 -4.59
C ILE A 187 -0.88 -21.71 -4.82
N TYR A 188 -0.38 -20.96 -3.83
CA TYR A 188 0.93 -20.32 -3.90
C TYR A 188 2.05 -21.33 -4.14
N LYS A 189 2.10 -22.46 -3.40
CA LYS A 189 3.09 -23.54 -3.67
C LYS A 189 3.01 -24.14 -5.07
N THR A 190 1.87 -24.01 -5.73
CA THR A 190 1.62 -24.62 -7.05
C THR A 190 1.92 -23.67 -8.20
N THR A 191 1.76 -22.36 -7.98
CA THR A 191 1.67 -21.34 -9.04
C THR A 191 2.40 -20.03 -8.74
N ASP A 192 3.04 -19.91 -7.57
CA ASP A 192 3.73 -18.72 -7.05
C ASP A 192 2.84 -17.47 -6.93
N THR A 193 1.52 -17.60 -7.07
CA THR A 193 0.56 -16.52 -6.82
C THR A 193 -0.16 -16.66 -5.48
N THR A 194 -0.26 -15.55 -4.75
CA THR A 194 -1.03 -15.46 -3.51
C THR A 194 -2.52 -15.24 -3.77
N LEU A 195 -2.96 -15.09 -5.02
CA LEU A 195 -4.36 -14.83 -5.36
C LEU A 195 -5.17 -16.12 -5.49
N LEU A 196 -6.10 -16.31 -4.56
CA LEU A 196 -7.12 -17.34 -4.65
C LEU A 196 -8.35 -16.82 -5.43
N ILE A 197 -8.28 -16.87 -6.76
CA ILE A 197 -9.36 -16.46 -7.66
C ILE A 197 -9.74 -17.65 -8.54
N LYS A 198 -11.04 -17.99 -8.58
CA LYS A 198 -11.55 -19.07 -9.43
C LYS A 198 -11.73 -18.56 -10.86
N ASN A 199 -10.70 -18.73 -11.70
CA ASN A 199 -10.72 -18.41 -13.12
C ASN A 199 -10.02 -19.52 -13.96
N GLU A 200 -10.20 -19.47 -15.28
CA GLU A 200 -9.62 -20.48 -16.19
C GLU A 200 -8.10 -20.48 -16.19
N GLU A 201 -7.48 -19.30 -16.05
CA GLU A 201 -6.02 -19.14 -15.99
C GLU A 201 -5.42 -19.92 -14.81
N LEU A 202 -5.97 -19.73 -13.60
CA LEU A 202 -5.49 -20.44 -12.42
C LEU A 202 -5.78 -21.94 -12.49
N ILE A 203 -6.96 -22.33 -13.00
CA ILE A 203 -7.31 -23.75 -13.20
C ILE A 203 -6.29 -24.42 -14.13
N LYS A 204 -5.92 -23.73 -15.22
CA LYS A 204 -4.92 -24.21 -16.18
C LYS A 204 -3.54 -24.31 -15.53
N ALA A 205 -3.09 -23.27 -14.84
CA ALA A 205 -1.80 -23.26 -14.14
C ALA A 205 -1.68 -24.42 -13.12
N ILE A 206 -2.75 -24.72 -12.38
CA ILE A 206 -2.78 -25.87 -11.45
C ILE A 206 -2.65 -27.21 -12.22
N LYS A 207 -3.38 -27.37 -13.33
CA LYS A 207 -3.35 -28.62 -14.13
C LYS A 207 -1.99 -28.87 -14.77
N GLU A 208 -1.31 -27.80 -15.18
CA GLU A 208 0.02 -27.84 -15.82
C GLU A 208 1.13 -28.06 -14.80
N SER A 209 0.92 -27.65 -13.55
CA SER A 209 1.87 -27.87 -12.45
C SER A 209 2.15 -29.35 -12.19
N LYS A 210 3.39 -29.64 -11.78
CA LYS A 210 3.83 -30.96 -11.31
C LYS A 210 3.60 -31.15 -9.81
N PHE A 211 3.19 -30.10 -9.10
CA PHE A 211 3.03 -30.13 -7.65
C PHE A 211 1.93 -31.12 -7.20
N ASN A 212 2.22 -31.90 -6.16
CA ASN A 212 1.27 -32.83 -5.56
C ASN A 212 0.92 -32.38 -4.12
N PRO A 213 -0.32 -31.91 -3.87
CA PRO A 213 -0.70 -31.37 -2.56
C PRO A 213 -1.13 -32.44 -1.55
N SER A 214 -1.10 -33.74 -1.87
CA SER A 214 -1.68 -34.79 -1.02
C SER A 214 -1.18 -34.77 0.42
N SER A 215 0.14 -34.70 0.63
CA SER A 215 0.74 -34.69 1.97
C SER A 215 0.36 -33.45 2.78
N LEU A 216 0.31 -32.28 2.13
CA LEU A 216 -0.13 -31.04 2.77
C LEU A 216 -1.61 -31.12 3.17
N PHE A 217 -2.47 -31.64 2.29
CA PHE A 217 -3.89 -31.80 2.59
C PHE A 217 -4.13 -32.76 3.76
N GLU A 218 -3.39 -33.88 3.80
CA GLU A 218 -3.50 -34.86 4.89
C GLU A 218 -2.99 -34.28 6.22
N LYS A 219 -1.82 -33.61 6.21
CA LYS A 219 -1.25 -32.97 7.40
C LYS A 219 -2.16 -31.87 7.97
N TYR A 220 -2.85 -31.13 7.12
CA TYR A 220 -3.76 -30.06 7.55
C TYR A 220 -5.12 -30.57 8.05
N GLY A 221 -5.61 -31.67 7.47
CA GLY A 221 -6.88 -32.30 7.81
C GLY A 221 -7.91 -32.18 6.67
N LEU A 222 -8.32 -33.34 6.13
CA LEU A 222 -9.24 -33.43 4.99
C LEU A 222 -10.66 -32.92 5.33
N GLU A 223 -11.12 -33.09 6.56
CA GLU A 223 -12.42 -32.59 7.03
C GLU A 223 -12.48 -31.05 6.99
N ARG A 224 -11.40 -30.38 7.38
CA ARG A 224 -11.30 -28.91 7.34
C ARG A 224 -11.33 -28.40 5.89
N LEU A 225 -10.67 -29.10 4.98
CA LEU A 225 -10.71 -28.78 3.55
C LEU A 225 -12.08 -29.06 2.92
N ALA A 226 -12.78 -30.09 3.40
CA ALA A 226 -14.12 -30.43 2.95
C ALA A 226 -15.14 -29.29 3.21
N GLN A 227 -14.95 -28.49 4.26
CA GLN A 227 -15.78 -27.32 4.56
C GLN A 227 -15.84 -26.34 3.38
N ILE A 228 -14.70 -26.13 2.70
CA ILE A 228 -14.56 -25.14 1.62
C ILE A 228 -14.59 -25.76 0.21
N PHE A 229 -14.64 -27.08 0.10
CA PHE A 229 -14.51 -27.80 -1.16
C PHE A 229 -15.50 -27.31 -2.22
N ASN A 230 -16.79 -27.24 -1.90
CA ASN A 230 -17.82 -26.86 -2.88
C ASN A 230 -17.61 -25.43 -3.41
N ARG A 231 -17.12 -24.51 -2.57
CA ARG A 231 -16.84 -23.11 -2.95
C ARG A 231 -15.72 -23.02 -4.01
N PHE A 232 -14.69 -23.86 -3.86
CA PHE A 232 -13.50 -23.89 -4.72
C PHE A 232 -13.40 -25.16 -5.56
N LYS A 233 -14.53 -25.83 -5.83
CA LYS A 233 -14.57 -27.16 -6.46
C LYS A 233 -13.73 -27.23 -7.76
N PRO A 234 -13.81 -26.26 -8.70
CA PRO A 234 -12.97 -26.31 -9.90
C PRO A 234 -11.46 -26.31 -9.62
N LEU A 235 -11.01 -25.58 -8.60
CA LEU A 235 -9.60 -25.53 -8.20
C LEU A 235 -9.15 -26.84 -7.55
N PHE A 236 -9.98 -27.44 -6.68
CA PHE A 236 -9.68 -28.77 -6.12
C PHE A 236 -9.64 -29.85 -7.21
N LEU A 237 -10.60 -29.82 -8.14
CA LEU A 237 -10.65 -30.78 -9.25
C LEU A 237 -9.47 -30.64 -10.22
N ALA A 238 -8.89 -29.44 -10.35
CA ALA A 238 -7.69 -29.23 -11.14
C ALA A 238 -6.51 -30.10 -10.66
N TYR A 239 -6.42 -30.40 -9.37
CA TYR A 239 -5.40 -31.30 -8.81
C TYR A 239 -5.66 -32.80 -9.03
N LYS A 240 -6.82 -33.20 -9.55
CA LYS A 240 -7.23 -34.62 -9.62
C LYS A 240 -6.23 -35.50 -10.38
N LYS A 241 -5.49 -34.96 -11.36
CA LYS A 241 -4.44 -35.69 -12.09
C LYS A 241 -3.27 -36.11 -11.18
N ARG A 242 -2.99 -35.36 -10.11
CA ARG A 242 -1.85 -35.56 -9.20
C ARG A 242 -2.25 -36.16 -7.85
N SER A 243 -3.43 -35.80 -7.34
CA SER A 243 -3.90 -36.18 -5.99
C SER A 243 -5.31 -36.79 -6.01
N SER A 244 -5.63 -37.60 -7.03
CA SER A 244 -6.96 -38.18 -7.29
C SER A 244 -7.63 -38.77 -6.04
N LYS A 245 -6.93 -39.64 -5.30
CA LYS A 245 -7.43 -40.29 -4.09
C LYS A 245 -7.82 -39.27 -3.02
N THR A 246 -6.93 -38.33 -2.72
CA THR A 246 -7.13 -37.30 -1.70
C THR A 246 -8.27 -36.35 -2.07
N ILE A 247 -8.33 -35.88 -3.33
CA ILE A 247 -9.43 -35.03 -3.83
C ILE A 247 -10.78 -35.75 -3.74
N ASN A 248 -10.83 -37.03 -4.13
CA ASN A 248 -12.06 -37.82 -4.03
C ASN A 248 -12.51 -38.01 -2.57
N LYS A 249 -11.58 -38.17 -1.61
CA LYS A 249 -11.89 -38.22 -0.17
C LYS A 249 -12.49 -36.89 0.31
N ILE A 250 -11.84 -35.76 0.01
CA ILE A 250 -12.34 -34.42 0.37
C ILE A 250 -13.74 -34.19 -0.21
N SER A 251 -13.96 -34.56 -1.48
CA SER A 251 -15.25 -34.43 -2.15
C SER A 251 -16.36 -35.30 -1.53
N LYS A 252 -16.03 -36.44 -0.91
CA LYS A 252 -17.00 -37.26 -0.19
C LYS A 252 -17.33 -36.62 1.17
N LEU A 253 -16.31 -36.20 1.90
CA LEU A 253 -16.45 -35.52 3.19
C LEU A 253 -17.23 -34.20 3.08
N SER A 254 -17.15 -33.51 1.95
CA SER A 254 -17.87 -32.24 1.74
C SER A 254 -19.38 -32.41 1.67
N LYS A 255 -19.90 -33.64 1.52
CA LYS A 255 -21.34 -33.90 1.63
C LYS A 255 -21.87 -33.74 3.06
N ILE A 256 -20.99 -33.85 4.05
CA ILE A 256 -21.31 -33.80 5.48
C ILE A 256 -20.81 -32.48 6.09
N HIS A 257 -19.57 -32.10 5.80
CA HIS A 257 -18.89 -31.00 6.50
C HIS A 257 -18.96 -29.64 5.78
N HIS A 258 -19.63 -29.52 4.64
CA HIS A 258 -19.65 -28.27 3.89
C HIS A 258 -20.20 -27.11 4.73
N GLN A 259 -19.48 -25.99 4.71
CA GLN A 259 -19.91 -24.74 5.32
C GLN A 259 -20.21 -23.70 4.23
N PRO A 260 -21.45 -23.19 4.13
CA PRO A 260 -21.81 -22.13 3.19
C PRO A 260 -20.92 -20.90 3.35
N LEU A 261 -20.79 -20.12 2.27
CA LEU A 261 -20.15 -18.81 2.38
C LEU A 261 -21.11 -17.84 3.05
N VAL A 262 -20.74 -17.35 4.24
CA VAL A 262 -21.43 -16.23 4.84
C VAL A 262 -21.02 -14.96 4.09
N SER A 263 -21.98 -14.31 3.43
CA SER A 263 -21.75 -13.05 2.74
C SER A 263 -21.70 -11.92 3.77
N ASN A 264 -20.62 -11.15 3.78
CA ASN A 264 -20.53 -9.94 4.60
C ASN A 264 -21.20 -8.78 3.85
N PRO A 265 -22.28 -8.18 4.37
CA PRO A 265 -23.05 -7.14 3.68
C PRO A 265 -22.22 -5.87 3.41
N LEU A 266 -21.12 -5.63 4.14
CA LEU A 266 -20.18 -4.54 3.83
C LEU A 266 -19.51 -4.69 2.45
N ASN A 267 -19.38 -5.91 1.92
CA ASN A 267 -18.86 -6.12 0.57
C ASN A 267 -19.87 -5.75 -0.52
N GLU A 268 -21.16 -5.71 -0.17
CA GLU A 268 -22.28 -5.41 -1.07
C GLU A 268 -22.96 -4.09 -0.67
N ALA A 269 -22.26 -3.20 0.05
CA ALA A 269 -22.81 -1.99 0.65
C ALA A 269 -23.45 -1.01 -0.35
N THR A 270 -23.18 -1.15 -1.66
CA THR A 270 -23.84 -0.33 -2.70
C THR A 270 -25.14 -0.92 -3.22
N HIS A 271 -25.47 -2.16 -2.84
CA HIS A 271 -26.60 -2.93 -3.39
C HIS A 271 -27.53 -3.48 -2.30
N THR A 272 -27.00 -3.81 -1.13
CA THR A 272 -27.75 -4.33 0.02
C THR A 272 -27.85 -3.26 1.09
N LEU A 273 -29.07 -2.93 1.52
CA LEU A 273 -29.30 -2.00 2.63
C LEU A 273 -28.77 -2.60 3.94
N LEU A 274 -28.03 -1.81 4.71
CA LEU A 274 -27.55 -2.19 6.03
C LEU A 274 -28.60 -1.85 7.08
N GLU A 275 -28.90 -2.81 7.95
CA GLU A 275 -29.87 -2.66 9.03
C GLU A 275 -29.20 -2.79 10.41
N LYS A 276 -29.96 -2.52 11.48
CA LYS A 276 -29.44 -2.65 12.86
C LYS A 276 -28.91 -4.05 13.17
N ASN A 277 -29.50 -5.09 12.56
CA ASN A 277 -29.04 -6.47 12.74
C ASN A 277 -27.65 -6.71 12.13
N ASP A 278 -27.17 -5.83 11.24
CA ASP A 278 -25.85 -5.91 10.63
C ASP A 278 -24.74 -5.27 11.46
N LEU A 279 -25.05 -4.66 12.61
CA LEU A 279 -24.06 -4.00 13.48
C LEU A 279 -22.89 -4.93 13.83
N HIS A 280 -23.17 -6.22 14.06
CA HIS A 280 -22.13 -7.21 14.35
C HIS A 280 -21.08 -7.31 13.22
N TRP A 281 -21.45 -7.10 11.95
CA TRP A 281 -20.50 -7.07 10.84
C TRP A 281 -19.59 -5.86 10.91
N LEU A 282 -20.14 -4.71 11.31
CA LEU A 282 -19.41 -3.46 11.46
C LEU A 282 -18.45 -3.54 12.66
N ASP A 283 -18.86 -4.17 13.77
CA ASP A 283 -18.04 -4.38 14.98
C ASP A 283 -16.78 -5.19 14.69
N HIS A 284 -16.92 -6.25 13.91
CA HIS A 284 -15.81 -7.13 13.56
C HIS A 284 -15.00 -6.63 12.34
N ALA A 285 -15.51 -5.64 11.60
CA ALA A 285 -14.81 -5.05 10.47
C ALA A 285 -13.59 -4.23 10.92
N THR A 286 -12.55 -4.25 10.08
CA THR A 286 -11.41 -3.34 10.24
C THR A 286 -11.80 -1.93 9.79
N PRO A 287 -11.12 -0.87 10.28
CA PRO A 287 -11.32 0.49 9.79
C PRO A 287 -11.22 0.58 8.26
N PHE A 288 -10.25 -0.12 7.66
CA PHE A 288 -10.05 -0.16 6.21
C PHE A 288 -11.24 -0.76 5.44
N ALA A 289 -11.90 -1.79 6.00
CA ALA A 289 -13.09 -2.37 5.39
C ALA A 289 -14.28 -1.40 5.44
N LEU A 290 -14.45 -0.69 6.56
CA LEU A 290 -15.46 0.36 6.70
C LEU A 290 -15.19 1.53 5.75
N PHE A 291 -13.94 1.99 5.64
CA PHE A 291 -13.57 3.06 4.70
C PHE A 291 -13.80 2.66 3.24
N LYS A 292 -13.55 1.40 2.90
CA LYS A 292 -13.86 0.87 1.56
C LYS A 292 -15.36 0.88 1.26
N ALA A 293 -16.18 0.41 2.20
CA ALA A 293 -17.64 0.43 2.04
C ALA A 293 -18.16 1.87 1.96
N LEU A 294 -17.72 2.75 2.85
CA LEU A 294 -18.07 4.17 2.87
C LEU A 294 -17.68 4.88 1.57
N SER A 295 -16.47 4.65 1.06
CA SER A 295 -16.01 5.23 -0.21
C SER A 295 -16.83 4.73 -1.40
N ALA A 296 -17.20 3.44 -1.41
CA ALA A 296 -18.04 2.88 -2.46
C ALA A 296 -19.45 3.50 -2.45
N CYS A 297 -20.03 3.71 -1.26
CA CYS A 297 -21.30 4.40 -1.09
C CYS A 297 -21.21 5.87 -1.54
N TYR A 298 -20.16 6.59 -1.12
CA TYR A 298 -19.91 7.98 -1.51
C TYR A 298 -19.88 8.15 -3.03
N LEU A 299 -19.13 7.30 -3.76
CA LEU A 299 -19.08 7.37 -5.23
C LEU A 299 -20.46 7.19 -5.88
N ARG A 300 -21.31 6.32 -5.30
CA ARG A 300 -22.68 6.10 -5.80
C ARG A 300 -23.62 7.26 -5.53
N MET A 301 -23.46 7.97 -4.41
CA MET A 301 -24.29 9.14 -4.05
C MET A 301 -24.12 10.29 -5.04
N TYR A 302 -22.89 10.56 -5.47
CA TYR A 302 -22.57 11.68 -6.38
C TYR A 302 -22.73 11.32 -7.86
N GLY A 303 -23.66 10.41 -8.18
CA GLY A 303 -24.09 10.16 -9.55
C GLY A 303 -23.09 9.42 -10.42
N GLN A 304 -22.02 8.83 -9.85
CA GLN A 304 -21.19 7.91 -10.62
C GLN A 304 -22.00 6.63 -10.87
N ASP A 305 -22.63 6.57 -12.04
CA ASP A 305 -23.40 5.43 -12.52
C ASP A 305 -22.50 4.46 -13.31
N THR A 306 -21.41 4.99 -13.86
CA THR A 306 -20.46 4.30 -14.73
C THR A 306 -19.10 4.15 -14.06
N PHE A 307 -18.63 2.91 -13.95
CA PHE A 307 -17.37 2.56 -13.31
C PHE A 307 -16.39 2.04 -14.34
N VAL A 308 -15.21 2.66 -14.38
CA VAL A 308 -14.07 2.16 -15.14
C VAL A 308 -13.15 1.41 -14.20
N TYR A 309 -13.05 0.11 -14.38
CA TYR A 309 -12.15 -0.76 -13.63
C TYR A 309 -10.90 -1.02 -14.47
N ARG A 310 -9.74 -0.57 -13.99
CA ARG A 310 -8.46 -0.97 -14.58
C ARG A 310 -8.16 -2.42 -14.18
N ILE A 311 -8.04 -3.29 -15.18
CA ILE A 311 -7.62 -4.68 -15.03
C ILE A 311 -6.09 -4.72 -15.05
N ARG A 312 -5.49 -5.62 -14.26
CA ARG A 312 -4.02 -5.75 -14.11
C ARG A 312 -3.27 -6.03 -15.43
N ASN A 313 -3.94 -6.47 -16.48
CA ASN A 313 -3.38 -6.65 -17.82
C ASN A 313 -3.39 -5.36 -18.67
N GLY A 314 -3.62 -4.20 -18.06
CA GLY A 314 -3.66 -2.90 -18.73
C GLY A 314 -5.00 -2.57 -19.40
N LYS A 315 -5.95 -3.50 -19.46
CA LYS A 315 -7.28 -3.26 -20.04
C LYS A 315 -8.18 -2.50 -19.06
N SER A 316 -9.14 -1.75 -19.58
CA SER A 316 -10.20 -1.12 -18.78
C SER A 316 -11.53 -1.82 -19.04
N TRP A 317 -12.26 -2.12 -17.97
CA TRP A 317 -13.62 -2.64 -18.04
C TRP A 317 -14.59 -1.57 -17.58
N VAL A 318 -15.58 -1.25 -18.41
CA VAL A 318 -16.62 -0.27 -18.08
C VAL A 318 -17.89 -1.00 -17.68
N LYS A 319 -18.43 -0.68 -16.52
CA LYS A 319 -19.75 -1.15 -16.08
C LYS A 319 -20.66 0.04 -15.86
N THR A 320 -21.70 0.13 -16.67
CA THR A 320 -22.83 1.04 -16.43
C THR A 320 -23.74 0.44 -15.36
N GLY A 321 -24.27 1.30 -14.51
CA GLY A 321 -25.22 0.95 -13.45
C GLY A 321 -26.29 2.03 -13.35
N LYS A 322 -27.27 1.82 -12.48
CA LYS A 322 -28.21 2.87 -12.06
C LYS A 322 -27.84 3.29 -10.65
N ALA A 323 -27.78 4.59 -10.39
CA ALA A 323 -27.66 5.08 -9.02
C ALA A 323 -28.96 4.71 -8.26
N GLY A 324 -28.81 3.98 -7.16
CA GLY A 324 -29.90 3.62 -6.26
C GLY A 324 -29.77 4.35 -4.93
N THR A 325 -30.86 4.46 -4.18
CA THR A 325 -30.90 5.15 -2.87
C THR A 325 -30.19 4.40 -1.74
N VAL A 326 -29.73 3.17 -1.99
CA VAL A 326 -29.01 2.34 -1.01
C VAL A 326 -27.68 2.97 -0.59
N GLY A 327 -26.95 3.58 -1.54
CA GLY A 327 -25.64 4.17 -1.27
C GLY A 327 -25.71 5.28 -0.23
N GLU A 328 -26.69 6.18 -0.36
CA GLU A 328 -26.91 7.29 0.58
C GLU A 328 -27.25 6.79 1.99
N LYS A 329 -28.25 5.91 2.10
CA LYS A 329 -28.66 5.35 3.41
C LYS A 329 -27.52 4.62 4.11
N ASN A 330 -26.76 3.81 3.38
CA ASN A 330 -25.65 3.07 3.94
C ASN A 330 -24.47 3.97 4.28
N TYR A 331 -24.24 5.05 3.53
CA TYR A 331 -23.21 6.03 3.85
C TYR A 331 -23.48 6.65 5.23
N ASP A 332 -24.70 7.15 5.45
CA ASP A 332 -25.09 7.74 6.73
C ASP A 332 -25.04 6.73 7.88
N PHE A 333 -25.50 5.50 7.64
CA PHE A 333 -25.45 4.42 8.62
C PHE A 333 -24.01 4.12 9.05
N ILE A 334 -23.10 3.90 8.09
CA ILE A 334 -21.68 3.61 8.38
C ILE A 334 -21.01 4.83 9.02
N MET A 335 -21.29 6.05 8.56
CA MET A 335 -20.71 7.28 9.11
C MET A 335 -21.12 7.48 10.57
N ASN A 336 -22.40 7.29 10.90
CA ASN A 336 -22.88 7.40 12.27
C ASN A 336 -22.27 6.31 13.17
N TYR A 337 -22.14 5.09 12.66
CA TYR A 337 -21.46 4.01 13.36
C TYR A 337 -19.97 4.33 13.63
N LEU A 338 -19.25 4.90 12.66
CA LEU A 338 -17.85 5.30 12.84
C LEU A 338 -17.71 6.35 13.96
N LYS A 339 -18.62 7.33 14.00
CA LYS A 339 -18.65 8.36 15.06
C LYS A 339 -18.92 7.77 16.44
N SER A 340 -19.72 6.71 16.55
CA SER A 340 -19.96 6.04 17.84
C SER A 340 -18.84 5.07 18.24
N ARG A 341 -18.18 4.43 17.27
CA ARG A 341 -17.13 3.44 17.53
C ARG A 341 -15.82 4.06 17.99
N PHE A 342 -15.44 5.19 17.40
CA PHE A 342 -14.14 5.81 17.64
C PHE A 342 -14.30 7.10 18.42
N ASP A 343 -13.98 7.04 19.71
CA ASP A 343 -13.87 8.24 20.54
C ASP A 343 -12.47 8.86 20.40
N LEU A 344 -12.43 10.04 19.78
CA LEU A 344 -11.21 10.82 19.58
C LEU A 344 -11.14 12.03 20.53
N SER A 345 -12.03 12.10 21.52
CA SER A 345 -12.07 13.19 22.51
C SER A 345 -10.74 13.34 23.23
N GLY A 346 -10.28 14.57 23.40
CA GLY A 346 -9.00 14.89 24.03
C GLY A 346 -7.75 14.62 23.17
N LYS A 347 -7.91 14.07 21.94
CA LYS A 347 -6.80 13.95 20.98
C LYS A 347 -6.65 15.24 20.19
N LYS A 348 -5.41 15.68 19.98
CA LYS A 348 -5.08 16.82 19.13
C LYS A 348 -4.48 16.32 17.83
N PHE A 349 -5.08 16.72 16.72
CA PHE A 349 -4.60 16.43 15.38
C PHE A 349 -4.20 17.73 14.71
N TYR A 350 -3.12 17.70 13.95
CA TYR A 350 -2.72 18.81 13.11
C TYR A 350 -3.15 18.51 11.68
N PHE A 351 -4.09 19.31 11.17
CA PHE A 351 -4.51 19.31 9.77
C PHE A 351 -4.04 20.64 9.16
N PRO A 352 -3.08 20.61 8.22
CA PRO A 352 -2.69 21.83 7.51
C PRO A 352 -3.89 22.39 6.74
N GLU A 353 -4.10 23.70 6.79
CA GLU A 353 -5.27 24.39 6.21
C GLU A 353 -5.47 24.10 4.71
N HIS A 354 -4.38 23.84 3.99
CA HIS A 354 -4.39 23.62 2.55
C HIS A 354 -4.11 22.17 2.16
N VAL A 355 -4.37 21.22 3.04
CA VAL A 355 -4.18 19.79 2.77
C VAL A 355 -5.45 19.01 3.12
N GLU A 356 -6.13 18.51 2.09
CA GLU A 356 -7.24 17.58 2.25
C GLU A 356 -6.72 16.14 2.11
N PHE A 357 -6.61 15.41 3.22
CA PHE A 357 -6.11 14.04 3.18
C PHE A 357 -7.12 13.08 2.53
N GLY A 358 -6.61 12.25 1.61
CA GLY A 358 -7.38 11.13 1.06
C GLY A 358 -7.69 10.08 2.13
N LEU A 359 -8.78 9.33 1.96
CA LEU A 359 -9.14 8.23 2.86
C LEU A 359 -8.54 6.90 2.33
N PRO A 360 -7.46 6.37 2.92
CA PRO A 360 -6.79 5.18 2.41
C PRO A 360 -7.55 3.90 2.79
N THR A 361 -7.58 2.93 1.87
CA THR A 361 -8.14 1.58 2.13
C THR A 361 -7.09 0.48 2.17
N SER A 362 -5.83 0.79 1.86
CA SER A 362 -4.68 -0.12 1.91
C SER A 362 -3.36 0.64 2.02
N GLU A 363 -2.26 -0.05 2.39
CA GLU A 363 -0.91 0.55 2.38
C GLU A 363 -0.49 0.90 0.95
N LYS A 364 -0.93 0.10 -0.03
CA LYS A 364 -0.67 0.30 -1.47
C LYS A 364 -1.30 1.60 -2.00
N MET A 365 -2.16 2.25 -1.22
CA MET A 365 -2.70 3.58 -1.49
C MET A 365 -1.91 4.70 -0.83
N PHE A 366 -0.69 4.49 -0.36
CA PHE A 366 0.15 5.57 0.15
C PHE A 366 1.29 5.87 -0.81
N VAL A 367 1.61 7.16 -0.93
CA VAL A 367 2.86 7.65 -1.53
C VAL A 367 3.69 8.20 -0.38
N GLY A 368 4.70 7.44 0.03
CA GLY A 368 5.38 7.68 1.32
C GLY A 368 4.38 7.58 2.47
N ASN A 369 4.22 8.65 3.24
CA ASN A 369 3.27 8.72 4.37
C ASN A 369 1.95 9.42 4.02
N ILE A 370 1.74 9.77 2.75
CA ILE A 370 0.57 10.54 2.30
C ILE A 370 -0.41 9.61 1.56
N PRO A 371 -1.68 9.53 1.98
CA PRO A 371 -2.70 8.78 1.25
C PRO A 371 -2.90 9.29 -0.17
N ALA A 372 -3.02 8.39 -1.12
CA ALA A 372 -3.43 8.67 -2.48
C ALA A 372 -4.82 9.33 -2.48
N GLY A 373 -4.99 10.33 -3.35
CA GLY A 373 -6.17 11.19 -3.35
C GLY A 373 -6.10 12.37 -2.38
N THR A 374 -4.99 12.53 -1.65
CA THR A 374 -4.71 13.77 -0.90
C THR A 374 -4.55 14.93 -1.86
N ARG A 375 -5.20 16.05 -1.52
CA ARG A 375 -5.16 17.29 -2.31
C ARG A 375 -4.40 18.35 -1.56
N PHE A 376 -3.50 19.01 -2.26
CA PHE A 376 -2.80 20.20 -1.79
C PHE A 376 -3.45 21.40 -2.49
N LEU A 377 -3.93 22.35 -1.72
CA LEU A 377 -4.60 23.56 -2.20
C LEU A 377 -3.66 24.76 -2.07
N GLY A 378 -3.85 25.78 -2.90
CA GLY A 378 -3.06 27.00 -2.83
C GLY A 378 -3.22 27.83 -4.07
N GLU A 379 -3.07 29.15 -3.94
CA GLU A 379 -3.18 30.07 -5.08
C GLU A 379 -2.08 29.82 -6.13
N LYS A 380 -0.90 29.40 -5.68
CA LYS A 380 0.28 29.10 -6.51
C LYS A 380 0.95 27.84 -6.00
N LEU A 381 0.71 26.73 -6.69
CA LEU A 381 1.32 25.44 -6.37
C LEU A 381 2.54 25.21 -7.26
N ALA A 382 3.69 24.94 -6.65
CA ALA A 382 4.84 24.41 -7.34
C ALA A 382 4.79 22.88 -7.25
N VAL A 383 4.81 22.21 -8.39
CA VAL A 383 4.85 20.75 -8.48
C VAL A 383 6.15 20.35 -9.15
N GLY A 384 6.94 19.52 -8.48
CA GLY A 384 8.14 18.90 -9.03
C GLY A 384 7.90 17.42 -9.30
N ILE A 385 8.53 16.88 -10.34
CA ILE A 385 8.52 15.46 -10.66
C ILE A 385 9.96 14.98 -10.58
N TYR A 386 10.18 13.93 -9.80
CA TYR A 386 11.46 13.24 -9.73
C TYR A 386 11.42 12.04 -10.68
N TRP A 387 12.47 11.88 -11.48
CA TRP A 387 12.69 10.71 -12.33
C TRP A 387 14.18 10.37 -12.40
N GLU A 388 14.48 9.16 -12.85
CA GLU A 388 15.84 8.69 -13.14
C GLU A 388 15.87 8.13 -14.56
N ASP A 389 16.92 8.42 -15.32
CA ASP A 389 17.10 7.89 -16.69
C ASP A 389 17.07 6.36 -16.71
N GLY A 390 17.53 5.72 -15.62
CA GLY A 390 17.48 4.27 -15.42
C GLY A 390 16.06 3.68 -15.43
N TRP A 391 15.01 4.50 -15.35
CA TRP A 391 13.61 4.07 -15.47
C TRP A 391 13.12 4.04 -16.93
N GLY A 392 14.00 4.35 -17.89
CA GLY A 392 13.73 4.28 -19.33
C GLY A 392 12.98 5.50 -19.89
N ALA A 393 12.83 6.57 -19.10
CA ALA A 393 12.30 7.85 -19.54
C ALA A 393 13.46 8.85 -19.67
N ASN A 394 13.80 9.21 -20.91
CA ASN A 394 14.81 10.24 -21.21
C ASN A 394 14.19 11.64 -21.38
N ASP A 395 12.85 11.72 -21.38
CA ASP A 395 12.07 12.94 -21.49
C ASP A 395 10.74 12.76 -20.74
N LEU A 396 10.20 13.85 -20.19
CA LEU A 396 8.91 13.86 -19.49
C LEU A 396 7.95 14.85 -20.12
N ASP A 397 6.98 14.30 -20.83
CA ASP A 397 5.85 15.05 -21.34
C ASP A 397 4.73 15.14 -20.30
N LEU A 398 4.45 16.36 -19.83
CA LEU A 398 3.27 16.60 -19.00
C LEU A 398 2.04 16.78 -19.88
N SER A 399 1.01 15.98 -19.60
CA SER A 399 -0.33 16.22 -20.13
C SER A 399 -1.37 16.09 -19.03
N GLY A 400 -2.31 17.04 -19.00
CA GLY A 400 -3.52 17.00 -18.20
C GLY A 400 -4.67 16.37 -19.00
N LEU A 401 -5.53 15.64 -18.31
CA LEU A 401 -6.77 15.10 -18.87
C LEU A 401 -7.93 15.58 -17.99
N ASN A 402 -8.94 16.17 -18.61
CA ASN A 402 -10.21 16.46 -17.95
C ASN A 402 -11.38 15.92 -18.82
N ILE A 403 -12.60 16.08 -18.33
CA ILE A 403 -13.82 15.66 -19.07
C ILE A 403 -13.94 16.41 -20.40
N GLY A 404 -13.43 17.63 -20.49
CA GLY A 404 -13.43 18.47 -21.69
C GLY A 404 -12.32 18.17 -22.70
N GLY A 405 -11.38 17.26 -22.39
CA GLY A 405 -10.32 16.85 -23.30
C GLY A 405 -8.95 16.74 -22.67
N LYS A 406 -7.94 16.64 -23.53
CA LYS A 406 -6.52 16.57 -23.15
C LYS A 406 -5.91 17.96 -23.28
N THR A 407 -5.07 18.33 -22.33
CA THR A 407 -4.15 19.46 -22.41
C THR A 407 -2.73 18.91 -22.36
N GLY A 408 -1.88 19.20 -23.32
CA GLY A 408 -0.51 18.67 -23.38
C GLY A 408 0.09 18.92 -24.76
N TRP A 409 1.37 18.61 -24.94
CA TRP A 409 2.07 18.87 -26.21
C TRP A 409 1.40 18.21 -27.43
N ASN A 410 0.72 17.08 -27.22
CA ASN A 410 -0.04 16.34 -28.23
C ASN A 410 -1.56 16.43 -28.02
N ALA A 411 -2.05 17.52 -27.44
CA ALA A 411 -3.47 17.86 -27.47
C ALA A 411 -3.84 18.55 -28.79
N ALA A 412 -5.12 18.52 -29.16
CA ALA A 412 -5.61 19.39 -30.23
C ALA A 412 -5.41 20.85 -29.79
N TYR A 413 -4.87 21.68 -30.68
CA TYR A 413 -4.80 23.12 -30.46
C TYR A 413 -6.23 23.65 -30.32
N ASN A 414 -6.51 24.29 -29.18
CA ASN A 414 -7.74 25.07 -29.01
C ASN A 414 -7.55 26.47 -29.58
#